data_AF-A0A4Z1B373-F1
#
_entry.id   AF-A0A4Z1B373-F1
#
_cell.length_a   1.000
_cell.length_b   1.000
_cell.length_c   1.000
_cell.angle_alpha   90.00
_cell.angle_beta   90.00
_cell.angle_gamma   90.00
#
_symmetry.space_group_name_H-M   'P 1'
#
loop_
_entity.id
_entity.type
_entity.pdbx_description
1 polymer ?
#
loop_
_entity_poly.entity_id
_entity_poly.type
_entity_poly.pdbx_seq_one_letter_code
_entity_poly.pdbx_strand_id
1 'polypeptide(L)'
;MKIRQYQATSELATQLILEDKVDFAISTIPIAHQDITWIPLLQDDIYLTVSKQHHLATRNIVSLQEISNERLIGQIRGYGFRDIIDTILE
;
A
#
# COMPACT_ATOMS: atom_id res chain seq x y z
N MET A 1 20.73 16.75 14.71
CA MET A 1 19.54 16.60 13.84
C MET A 1 18.48 15.81 14.61
N LYS A 2 17.24 16.31 14.71
CA LYS A 2 16.14 15.61 15.40
C LYS A 2 15.11 15.21 14.36
N ILE A 3 14.86 13.91 14.22
CA ILE A 3 13.85 13.36 13.30
C ILE A 3 12.56 13.13 14.09
N ARG A 4 11.41 13.42 13.49
CA ARG A 4 10.08 13.03 13.97
C ARG A 4 9.38 12.24 12.88
N GLN A 5 8.72 11.16 13.25
CA GLN A 5 8.00 10.28 12.33
C GLN A 5 6.55 10.13 12.79
N TYR A 6 5.65 10.13 11.82
CA TYR A 6 4.21 9.93 12.00
C TYR A 6 3.77 8.74 11.15
N GLN A 7 2.80 7.98 11.63
CA GLN A 7 2.04 7.04 10.80
C GLN A 7 0.71 7.69 10.45
N ALA A 8 0.38 7.72 9.16
CA ALA A 8 -0.79 8.42 8.64
C ALA A 8 -1.33 7.68 7.40
N THR A 9 -2.63 7.85 7.12
CA THR A 9 -3.20 7.48 5.83
C THR A 9 -2.72 8.44 4.74
N SER A 10 -2.96 8.11 3.47
CA SER A 10 -2.62 8.99 2.35
C SER A 10 -3.30 10.36 2.47
N GLU A 11 -4.56 10.40 2.91
CA GLU A 11 -5.32 11.64 3.09
C GLU A 11 -4.74 12.50 4.21
N LEU A 12 -4.45 11.90 5.37
CA LEU A 12 -3.86 12.63 6.49
C LEU A 12 -2.44 13.10 6.16
N ALA A 13 -1.63 12.28 5.47
CA ALA A 13 -0.31 12.67 5.01
C ALA A 13 -0.38 13.88 4.06
N THR A 14 -1.36 13.90 3.15
CA THR A 14 -1.62 15.03 2.25
C THR A 14 -1.91 16.31 3.04
N GLN A 15 -2.80 16.24 4.04
CA GLN A 15 -3.12 17.39 4.89
C GLN A 15 -1.88 17.89 5.67
N LEU A 16 -1.10 16.98 6.27
CA LEU A 16 0.09 17.34 7.03
C LEU A 16 1.17 18.04 6.17
N ILE A 17 1.29 17.67 4.90
CA ILE A 17 2.18 18.36 3.94
C ILE A 17 1.63 19.76 3.65
N LEU A 18 0.34 19.87 3.29
CA LEU A 18 -0.26 21.16 2.91
C LEU A 18 -0.33 22.17 4.06
N GLU A 19 -0.32 21.70 5.31
CA GLU A 19 -0.32 22.53 6.52
C GLU A 19 1.10 22.78 7.09
N ASP A 20 2.16 22.44 6.35
CA ASP A 20 3.57 22.55 6.76
C ASP A 20 3.88 21.88 8.11
N LYS A 21 3.20 20.76 8.42
CA LYS A 21 3.42 19.98 9.66
C LYS A 21 4.52 18.93 9.52
N VAL A 22 4.79 18.49 8.29
CA VAL A 22 5.85 17.55 7.94
C VAL A 22 6.57 18.03 6.68
N ASP A 23 7.86 17.73 6.59
CA ASP A 23 8.68 18.13 5.43
C ASP A 23 8.39 17.29 4.17
N PHE A 24 8.05 16.00 4.36
CA PHE A 24 7.71 15.07 3.29
C PHE A 24 6.92 13.88 3.84
N ALA A 25 6.29 13.11 2.93
CA ALA A 25 5.70 11.81 3.24
C ALA A 25 6.29 10.72 2.33
N ILE A 26 6.28 9.48 2.83
CA ILE A 26 6.59 8.28 2.05
C ILE A 26 5.29 7.49 1.93
N SER A 27 4.84 7.27 0.70
CA SER A 27 3.57 6.59 0.41
C SER A 27 3.76 5.52 -0.66
N THR A 28 2.91 4.49 -0.61
CA THR A 28 2.88 3.41 -1.63
C THR A 28 2.28 3.90 -2.95
N ILE A 29 1.34 4.84 -2.89
CA ILE A 29 0.68 5.45 -4.06
C ILE A 29 1.07 6.92 -4.13
N PRO A 30 1.28 7.50 -5.34
CA PRO A 30 1.48 8.93 -5.48
C PRO A 30 0.36 9.75 -4.84
N ILE A 31 0.72 10.80 -4.09
CA ILE A 31 -0.25 11.78 -3.59
C ILE A 31 -0.57 12.74 -4.73
N ALA A 32 -1.76 12.63 -5.31
CA ALA A 32 -2.21 13.46 -6.41
C ALA A 32 -2.79 14.78 -5.88
N HIS A 33 -1.97 15.84 -5.85
CA HIS A 33 -2.40 17.19 -5.51
C HIS A 33 -1.62 18.22 -6.32
N GLN A 34 -2.25 19.32 -6.74
CA GLN A 34 -1.62 20.34 -7.60
C GLN A 34 -0.39 20.99 -6.95
N ASP A 35 -0.39 21.07 -5.62
CA ASP A 35 0.67 21.71 -4.82
C ASP A 35 1.69 20.69 -4.27
N ILE A 36 1.60 19.41 -4.64
CA ILE A 36 2.49 18.35 -4.17
C ILE A 36 3.19 17.71 -5.36
N THR A 37 4.53 17.71 -5.32
CA THR A 37 5.34 16.92 -6.25
C THR A 37 5.67 15.57 -5.64
N TRP A 38 5.60 14.51 -6.45
CA TRP A 38 5.97 13.17 -6.05
C TRP A 38 7.10 12.63 -6.94
N ILE A 39 7.97 11.81 -6.36
CA ILE A 39 9.05 11.10 -7.05
C ILE A 39 9.07 9.62 -6.64
N PRO A 40 9.35 8.68 -7.58
CA PRO A 40 9.52 7.28 -7.24
C PRO A 40 10.81 7.08 -6.45
N LEU A 41 10.72 6.43 -5.29
CA LEU A 41 11.88 6.08 -4.47
C LEU A 41 12.31 4.62 -4.65
N LEU A 42 11.33 3.73 -4.69
CA LEU A 42 11.51 2.29 -4.80
C LEU A 42 10.30 1.68 -5.51
N GLN A 43 10.54 0.70 -6.36
CA GLN A 43 9.52 -0.22 -6.84
C GLN A 43 9.64 -1.52 -6.06
N ASP A 44 8.54 -1.98 -5.47
CA ASP A 44 8.47 -3.21 -4.70
C ASP A 44 7.46 -4.18 -5.36
N ASP A 45 7.81 -5.46 -5.38
CA ASP A 45 6.98 -6.51 -5.96
C ASP A 45 5.98 -7.01 -4.92
N ILE A 46 4.73 -7.23 -5.34
CA ILE A 46 3.68 -7.76 -4.46
C ILE A 46 3.69 -9.28 -4.53
N TYR A 47 3.85 -9.93 -3.38
CA TYR A 47 3.83 -11.39 -3.25
C TYR A 47 2.64 -11.86 -2.43
N LEU A 48 2.08 -13.02 -2.80
CA LEU A 48 1.11 -13.73 -1.99
C LEU A 48 1.82 -14.58 -0.94
N THR A 49 1.48 -14.36 0.34
CA THR A 49 1.93 -15.24 1.43
C THR A 49 0.76 -16.09 1.92
N VAL A 50 1.00 -17.40 2.03
CA VAL A 50 0.01 -18.36 2.56
C VAL A 50 0.65 -19.23 3.63
N SER A 51 -0.19 -19.87 4.45
CA SER A 51 0.28 -20.93 5.35
C SER A 51 0.90 -22.09 4.57
N LYS A 52 1.88 -22.80 5.16
CA LYS A 52 2.49 -23.99 4.56
C LYS A 52 1.49 -25.12 4.29
N GLN A 53 0.34 -25.14 4.97
CA GLN A 53 -0.74 -26.11 4.77
C GLN A 53 -1.78 -25.64 3.75
N HIS A 54 -1.65 -24.43 3.19
CA HIS A 54 -2.58 -23.92 2.19
C HIS A 54 -2.40 -24.66 0.85
N HIS A 55 -3.48 -24.86 0.08
CA HIS A 55 -3.40 -25.61 -1.18
C HIS A 55 -2.53 -24.92 -2.24
N LEU A 56 -2.40 -23.60 -2.17
CA LEU A 56 -1.49 -22.81 -3.01
C LEU A 56 -0.01 -22.83 -2.55
N ALA A 57 0.34 -23.45 -1.42
CA ALA A 57 1.69 -23.34 -0.84
C ALA A 57 2.82 -23.94 -1.70
N THR A 58 2.48 -24.86 -2.61
CA THR A 58 3.44 -25.50 -3.53
C THR A 58 3.51 -24.81 -4.89
N ARG A 59 2.73 -23.74 -5.09
CA ARG A 59 2.68 -22.98 -6.34
C ARG A 59 3.73 -21.89 -6.33
N ASN A 60 4.53 -21.82 -7.39
CA ASN A 60 5.47 -20.70 -7.62
C ASN A 60 4.80 -19.51 -8.32
N ILE A 61 3.69 -19.75 -9.03
CA ILE A 61 2.91 -18.75 -9.76
C ILE A 61 1.44 -19.06 -9.50
N VAL A 62 0.66 -18.02 -9.21
CA VAL A 62 -0.79 -18.08 -9.00
C VAL A 62 -1.45 -16.99 -9.84
N SER A 63 -2.61 -17.30 -10.43
CA SER A 63 -3.41 -16.31 -11.13
C SER A 63 -4.30 -15.51 -10.17
N LEU A 64 -4.68 -14.29 -10.53
CA LEU A 64 -5.61 -13.48 -9.73
C LEU A 64 -6.97 -14.18 -9.54
N GLN A 65 -7.42 -14.96 -10.53
CA GLN A 65 -8.66 -15.74 -10.44
C GLN A 65 -8.58 -16.88 -9.41
N GLU A 66 -7.41 -17.48 -9.21
CA GLU A 66 -7.22 -18.46 -8.12
C GLU A 66 -7.30 -17.77 -6.75
N ILE A 67 -6.89 -16.50 -6.65
CA ILE A 67 -6.92 -15.72 -5.41
C ILE A 67 -8.31 -15.14 -5.14
N SER A 68 -9.10 -14.81 -6.17
CA SER A 68 -10.41 -14.16 -6.01
C SER A 68 -11.43 -14.98 -5.22
N ASN A 69 -11.20 -16.29 -5.09
CA ASN A 69 -12.03 -17.20 -4.29
C ASN A 69 -11.52 -17.38 -2.85
N GLU A 70 -10.38 -16.79 -2.50
CA GLU A 70 -9.76 -16.91 -1.18
C GLU A 70 -10.17 -15.79 -0.22
N ARG A 71 -10.15 -16.09 1.07
CA ARG A 71 -10.27 -15.05 2.11
C ARG A 71 -8.92 -14.41 2.36
N LEU A 72 -8.81 -13.11 2.08
CA LEU A 72 -7.58 -12.36 2.29
C LEU A 72 -7.54 -11.65 3.64
N ILE A 73 -6.35 -11.67 4.24
CA ILE A 73 -6.01 -10.83 5.40
C ILE A 73 -5.33 -9.58 4.83
N GLY A 74 -6.07 -8.48 4.78
CA GLY A 74 -5.59 -7.19 4.27
C GLY A 74 -5.36 -6.17 5.39
N GLN A 75 -4.75 -5.04 5.03
CA GLN A 75 -4.72 -3.87 5.91
C GLN A 75 -6.11 -3.24 6.08
N ILE A 76 -6.22 -2.32 7.05
CA ILE A 76 -7.40 -1.47 7.20
C ILE A 76 -7.58 -0.56 5.97
N ARG A 77 -8.83 -0.24 5.65
CA ARG A 77 -9.17 0.64 4.52
C ARG A 77 -8.55 2.04 4.69
N GLY A 78 -8.24 2.69 3.57
CA GLY A 78 -7.58 4.01 3.54
C GLY A 78 -6.05 3.95 3.59
N TYR A 79 -5.47 2.74 3.57
CA TYR A 79 -4.04 2.56 3.31
C TYR A 79 -3.89 2.13 1.87
N GLY A 80 -3.03 2.83 1.10
CA GLY A 80 -2.96 2.66 -0.36
C GLY A 80 -2.74 1.21 -0.81
N PHE A 81 -1.99 0.41 -0.06
CA PHE A 81 -1.81 -1.01 -0.39
C PHE A 81 -3.13 -1.80 -0.35
N ARG A 82 -4.02 -1.52 0.62
CA ARG A 82 -5.32 -2.17 0.71
C ARG A 82 -6.18 -1.85 -0.52
N ASP A 83 -6.21 -0.58 -0.91
CA ASP A 83 -7.04 -0.12 -2.02
C ASP A 83 -6.54 -0.69 -3.37
N ILE A 84 -5.22 -0.86 -3.53
CA ILE A 84 -4.62 -1.55 -4.68
C ILE A 84 -5.10 -3.01 -4.76
N ILE A 85 -5.01 -3.75 -3.65
CA ILE A 85 -5.39 -5.17 -3.62
C ILE A 85 -6.88 -5.34 -3.88
N ASP A 86 -7.73 -4.49 -3.29
CA ASP A 86 -9.17 -4.51 -3.55
C ASP A 86 -9.43 -4.25 -5.05
N THR A 87 -8.79 -3.25 -5.67
CA THR A 87 -8.95 -2.95 -7.11
C THR A 87 -8.49 -4.07 -8.05
N ILE A 88 -7.42 -4.78 -7.70
CA ILE A 88 -6.85 -5.85 -8.54
C ILE A 88 -7.70 -7.14 -8.49
N LEU A 89 -8.45 -7.34 -7.41
CA LEU A 89 -9.20 -8.58 -7.14
C LEU A 89 -10.72 -8.43 -7.30
N GLU A 90 -11.22 -7.23 -7.55
CA GLU A 90 -12.57 -6.98 -8.10
C GLU A 90 -12.73 -7.58 -9.51
#